data_AF-A0A7W8HWZ7-F1
#
_entry.id   AF-A0A7W8HWZ7-F1
#
_cell.length_a   1.000
_cell.length_b   1.000
_cell.length_c   1.000
_cell.angle_alpha   90.00
_cell.angle_beta   90.00
_cell.angle_gamma   90.00
#
_symmetry.space_group_name_H-M   'P 1'
#
loop_
_entity.id
_entity.type
_entity.pdbx_description
1 polymer ?
#
loop_
_entity_poly.entity_id
_entity_poly.type
_entity_poly.pdbx_seq_one_letter_code
_entity_poly.pdbx_strand_id
1 'polypeptide(L)'
;MKTLIIAIAGLGALTLTTPAHAGRDDFARASEQVDEVDQACSGRATRECALAAARLTCNYNGLMIRSRDRAGGGMPSRHEVQTLRYLALAMGDNIDLMLEMVDRGLMKNVAELNGAEAESYCRSVGAVAWP
;
A
#
# COMPACT_ATOMS: atom_id res chain seq x y z
N MET A 1 -21.36 6.11 -32.43
CA MET A 1 -21.34 6.89 -31.17
C MET A 1 -22.77 7.30 -30.87
N LYS A 2 -23.42 6.66 -29.89
CA LYS A 2 -24.76 7.04 -29.43
C LYS A 2 -24.80 6.90 -27.91
N THR A 3 -24.96 8.03 -27.23
CA THR A 3 -25.16 8.13 -25.78
C THR A 3 -26.61 7.78 -25.49
N LEU A 4 -26.85 6.79 -24.63
CA LEU A 4 -28.18 6.46 -24.11
C LEU A 4 -28.31 7.08 -22.72
N ILE A 5 -29.25 8.02 -22.56
CA ILE A 5 -29.65 8.59 -21.27
C ILE A 5 -30.97 7.93 -20.88
N ILE A 6 -30.98 7.13 -19.82
CA ILE A 6 -32.21 6.62 -19.19
C ILE A 6 -32.46 7.45 -17.93
N ALA A 7 -33.53 8.24 -17.96
CA ALA A 7 -34.05 8.94 -16.80
C ALA A 7 -34.93 7.96 -15.99
N ILE A 8 -34.56 7.68 -14.74
CA ILE A 8 -35.43 7.01 -13.78
C ILE A 8 -35.82 8.03 -12.72
N ALA A 9 -37.11 8.32 -12.68
CA ALA A 9 -37.75 9.20 -11.70
C ALA A 9 -37.92 8.49 -10.36
N GLY A 10 -37.63 9.21 -9.27
CA GLY A 10 -38.21 8.96 -7.95
C GLY A 10 -37.67 7.77 -7.16
N LEU A 11 -36.56 7.97 -6.45
CA LEU A 11 -36.24 7.39 -5.14
C LEU A 11 -34.93 8.05 -4.68
N GLY A 12 -34.83 8.35 -3.38
CA GLY A 12 -33.78 9.18 -2.79
C GLY A 12 -32.39 8.87 -3.35
N ALA A 13 -31.61 9.93 -3.58
CA ALA A 13 -30.22 9.82 -4.00
C ALA A 13 -29.39 9.11 -2.92
N LEU A 14 -29.46 7.79 -2.87
CA LEU A 14 -28.34 6.96 -2.45
C LEU A 14 -27.30 7.09 -3.54
N THR A 15 -26.40 8.04 -3.36
CA THR A 15 -25.09 8.03 -4.01
C THR A 15 -24.41 6.72 -3.64
N LEU A 16 -24.61 5.69 -4.47
CA LEU A 16 -23.71 4.56 -4.56
C LEU A 16 -22.36 5.12 -5.02
N THR A 17 -21.52 5.47 -4.05
CA THR A 17 -20.09 5.65 -4.26
C THR A 17 -19.53 4.29 -4.63
N THR A 18 -19.54 4.00 -5.93
CA THR A 18 -18.88 2.82 -6.47
C THR A 18 -17.39 2.89 -6.12
N PRO A 19 -16.77 1.83 -5.58
CA PRO A 19 -15.38 1.85 -5.11
C PRO A 19 -14.36 1.82 -6.26
N ALA A 20 -14.75 2.18 -7.48
CA ALA A 20 -13.89 2.16 -8.66
C ALA A 20 -12.79 3.24 -8.64
N HIS A 21 -12.86 4.21 -7.72
CA HIS A 21 -11.82 5.23 -7.53
C HIS A 21 -10.73 4.78 -6.54
N ALA A 22 -11.07 3.95 -5.54
CA ALA A 22 -10.14 3.56 -4.49
C ALA A 22 -8.88 2.86 -5.02
N GLY A 23 -9.04 1.98 -6.01
CA GLY A 23 -7.90 1.25 -6.58
C GLY A 23 -6.89 2.19 -7.26
N ARG A 24 -7.37 3.14 -8.08
CA ARG A 24 -6.51 4.01 -8.90
C ARG A 24 -5.59 4.89 -8.04
N ASP A 25 -6.10 5.32 -6.89
CA ASP A 25 -5.36 6.11 -5.92
C ASP A 25 -4.29 5.29 -5.18
N ASP A 26 -4.53 3.99 -4.96
CA ASP A 26 -3.56 3.10 -4.32
C ASP A 26 -2.33 2.87 -5.20
N PHE A 27 -2.51 2.73 -6.52
CA PHE A 27 -1.37 2.54 -7.43
C PHE A 27 -0.52 3.79 -7.57
N ALA A 28 -1.13 4.98 -7.68
CA ALA A 28 -0.39 6.24 -7.72
C ALA A 28 0.45 6.42 -6.45
N ARG A 29 -0.12 6.15 -5.27
CA ARG A 29 0.62 6.16 -4.00
C ARG A 29 1.74 5.13 -3.95
N ALA A 30 1.47 3.90 -4.41
CA ALA A 30 2.49 2.86 -4.45
C ALA A 30 3.68 3.28 -5.32
N SER A 31 3.42 3.92 -6.48
CA SER A 31 4.44 4.49 -7.35
C SER A 31 5.27 5.55 -6.62
N GLU A 32 4.63 6.52 -5.98
CA GLU A 32 5.33 7.59 -5.23
C GLU A 32 6.25 7.04 -4.14
N GLN A 33 5.86 5.95 -3.47
CA GLN A 33 6.69 5.33 -2.44
C GLN A 33 7.86 4.54 -2.98
N VAL A 34 7.69 3.89 -4.13
CA VAL A 34 8.81 3.24 -4.80
C VAL A 34 9.83 4.29 -5.25
N ASP A 35 9.36 5.39 -5.82
CA ASP A 35 10.22 6.52 -6.19
C ASP A 35 10.92 7.15 -4.96
N GLU A 36 10.23 7.23 -3.81
CA GLU A 36 10.80 7.69 -2.54
C GLU A 36 11.95 6.77 -2.07
N VAL A 37 11.75 5.44 -2.13
CA VAL A 37 12.78 4.46 -1.78
C VAL A 37 13.99 4.59 -2.71
N ASP A 38 13.77 4.64 -4.02
CA ASP A 38 14.86 4.75 -5.00
C ASP A 38 15.70 6.02 -4.78
N GLN A 39 15.06 7.16 -4.48
CA GLN A 39 15.74 8.42 -4.19
C GLN A 39 16.47 8.39 -2.84
N ALA A 40 15.81 7.92 -1.79
CA ALA A 40 16.34 7.93 -0.42
C ALA A 40 17.47 6.92 -0.22
N CYS A 41 17.43 5.79 -0.92
CA CYS A 41 18.28 4.66 -0.62
C CYS A 41 19.67 4.80 -1.20
N SER A 42 19.89 5.35 -2.41
CA SER A 42 21.24 5.59 -2.97
C SER A 42 22.28 4.46 -2.71
N GLY A 43 21.81 3.21 -2.58
CA GLY A 43 22.60 2.03 -2.19
C GLY A 43 23.14 1.98 -0.75
N ARG A 44 22.58 2.69 0.24
CA ARG A 44 23.06 2.74 1.63
C ARG A 44 21.94 2.72 2.66
N ALA A 45 22.15 2.01 3.77
CA ALA A 45 21.19 1.94 4.87
C ALA A 45 21.30 3.21 5.73
N THR A 46 20.57 4.24 5.32
CA THR A 46 20.42 5.50 6.05
C THR A 46 19.08 5.52 6.79
N ARG A 47 18.92 6.45 7.74
CA ARG A 47 17.63 6.64 8.42
C ARG A 47 16.52 7.06 7.45
N GLU A 48 16.86 7.82 6.42
CA GLU A 48 15.92 8.27 5.40
C GLU A 48 15.44 7.10 4.54
N CYS A 49 16.36 6.28 4.04
CA CYS A 49 16.04 5.03 3.34
C CYS A 49 15.20 4.09 4.21
N ALA A 50 15.51 3.99 5.52
CA ALA A 50 14.75 3.15 6.43
C ALA A 50 13.30 3.63 6.59
N LEU A 51 13.07 4.94 6.63
CA LEU A 51 11.72 5.50 6.68
C LEU A 51 10.96 5.24 5.37
N ALA A 52 11.60 5.44 4.22
CA ALA A 52 11.01 5.17 2.92
C ALA A 52 10.65 3.67 2.76
N ALA A 53 11.58 2.78 3.07
CA ALA A 53 11.37 1.33 3.01
C ALA A 53 10.32 0.84 4.02
N ALA A 54 10.28 1.43 5.22
CA ALA A 54 9.24 1.14 6.20
C ALA A 54 7.85 1.52 5.68
N ARG A 55 7.71 2.68 5.04
CA ARG A 55 6.44 3.10 4.42
C ARG A 55 5.99 2.17 3.31
N LEU A 56 6.91 1.78 2.44
CA LEU A 56 6.67 0.80 1.38
C LEU A 56 6.14 -0.52 1.97
N THR A 57 6.84 -1.05 2.98
CA THR A 57 6.48 -2.30 3.67
C THR A 57 5.12 -2.21 4.36
N CYS A 58 4.87 -1.13 5.08
CA CYS A 58 3.61 -0.88 5.77
C CYS A 58 2.43 -0.80 4.80
N ASN A 59 2.59 -0.11 3.66
CA ASN A 59 1.53 -0.01 2.66
C ASN A 59 1.29 -1.34 1.94
N TYR A 60 2.33 -2.10 1.62
CA TYR A 60 2.17 -3.45 1.07
C TYR A 60 1.34 -4.33 2.00
N ASN A 61 1.69 -4.38 3.29
CA ASN A 61 0.96 -5.17 4.28
C ASN A 61 -0.49 -4.69 4.42
N GLY A 62 -0.70 -3.37 4.47
CA GLY A 62 -2.04 -2.78 4.53
C GLY A 62 -2.92 -3.17 3.34
N LEU A 63 -2.38 -3.12 2.13
CA LEU A 63 -3.09 -3.54 0.92
C LEU A 63 -3.37 -5.04 0.91
N MET A 64 -2.43 -5.87 1.35
CA MET A 64 -2.63 -7.33 1.46
C MET A 64 -3.78 -7.66 2.41
N ILE A 65 -3.82 -7.01 3.57
CA ILE A 65 -4.84 -7.24 4.60
C ILE A 65 -6.20 -6.72 4.14
N ARG A 66 -6.25 -5.49 3.61
CA ARG A 66 -7.48 -4.94 3.05
C ARG A 66 -8.01 -5.78 1.90
N SER A 67 -7.14 -6.28 1.04
CA SER A 67 -7.51 -7.17 -0.06
C SER A 67 -8.11 -8.48 0.48
N ARG A 68 -7.54 -9.05 1.54
CA ARG A 68 -8.07 -10.21 2.26
C ARG A 68 -9.43 -9.93 2.93
N ASP A 69 -9.60 -8.78 3.56
CA ASP A 69 -10.82 -8.46 4.33
C ASP A 69 -11.99 -8.05 3.41
N ARG A 70 -11.73 -7.31 2.33
CA ARG A 70 -12.70 -7.14 1.23
C ARG A 70 -13.05 -8.47 0.59
N ALA A 71 -12.09 -9.39 0.55
CA ALA A 71 -12.28 -10.76 0.11
C ALA A 71 -13.00 -11.62 1.16
N GLY A 72 -14.06 -11.12 1.80
CA GLY A 72 -15.09 -11.94 2.47
C GLY A 72 -15.80 -12.97 1.56
N GLY A 73 -15.16 -13.37 0.45
CA GLY A 73 -15.57 -14.34 -0.55
C GLY A 73 -15.11 -14.03 -1.99
N GLY A 74 -14.49 -12.87 -2.27
CA GLY A 74 -14.17 -12.42 -3.64
C GLY A 74 -12.67 -12.35 -3.98
N MET A 75 -12.30 -12.57 -5.23
CA MET A 75 -10.91 -12.39 -5.70
C MET A 75 -10.51 -10.91 -5.67
N PRO A 76 -9.23 -10.60 -5.37
CA PRO A 76 -8.69 -9.24 -5.51
C PRO A 76 -8.93 -8.70 -6.91
N SER A 77 -9.16 -7.39 -7.03
CA SER A 77 -9.26 -6.78 -8.36
C SER A 77 -7.92 -6.89 -9.10
N ARG A 78 -7.96 -6.96 -10.43
CA ARG A 78 -6.74 -6.97 -11.26
C ARG A 78 -5.79 -5.82 -10.92
N HIS A 79 -6.35 -4.67 -10.58
CA HIS A 79 -5.59 -3.49 -10.22
C HIS A 79 -4.86 -3.66 -8.88
N GLU A 80 -5.55 -4.17 -7.85
CA GLU A 80 -4.91 -4.47 -6.56
C GLU A 80 -3.79 -5.51 -6.70
N VAL A 81 -3.99 -6.56 -7.50
CA VAL A 81 -2.93 -7.54 -7.80
C VAL A 81 -1.73 -6.89 -8.46
N GLN A 82 -1.96 -5.96 -9.40
CA GLN A 82 -0.88 -5.22 -10.05
C GLN A 82 -0.12 -4.32 -9.06
N THR A 83 -0.83 -3.58 -8.20
CA THR A 83 -0.22 -2.73 -7.17
C THR A 83 0.60 -3.57 -6.18
N LEU A 84 0.04 -4.67 -5.68
CA LEU A 84 0.72 -5.60 -4.77
C LEU A 84 1.97 -6.19 -5.41
N ARG A 85 1.89 -6.59 -6.68
CA ARG A 85 3.05 -7.11 -7.43
C ARG A 85 4.13 -6.04 -7.58
N TYR A 86 3.75 -4.80 -7.87
CA TYR A 86 4.68 -3.69 -8.03
C TYR A 86 5.42 -3.38 -6.73
N LEU A 87 4.71 -3.25 -5.62
CA LEU A 87 5.30 -3.06 -4.30
C LEU A 87 6.21 -4.22 -3.88
N ALA A 88 5.79 -5.47 -4.16
CA ALA A 88 6.58 -6.65 -3.84
C ALA A 88 7.90 -6.70 -4.63
N LEU A 89 7.89 -6.30 -5.90
CA LEU A 89 9.12 -6.20 -6.71
C LEU A 89 10.06 -5.14 -6.14
N ALA A 90 9.56 -3.94 -5.82
CA ALA A 90 10.38 -2.87 -5.26
C ALA A 90 11.01 -3.25 -3.90
N MET A 91 10.26 -3.95 -3.04
CA MET A 91 10.84 -4.52 -1.80
C MET A 91 11.88 -5.60 -2.11
N GLY A 92 11.63 -6.46 -3.09
CA GLY A 92 12.55 -7.51 -3.51
C GLY A 92 13.88 -6.95 -4.04
N ASP A 93 13.83 -5.91 -4.87
CA ASP A 93 15.01 -5.24 -5.42
C ASP A 93 15.87 -4.56 -4.34
N ASN A 94 15.26 -4.24 -3.18
CA ASN A 94 15.91 -3.58 -2.05
C ASN A 94 16.08 -4.49 -0.82
N ILE A 95 15.86 -5.81 -0.95
CA ILE A 95 15.73 -6.69 0.23
C ILE A 95 16.99 -6.73 1.10
N ASP A 96 18.18 -6.82 0.49
CA ASP A 96 19.45 -6.86 1.23
C ASP A 96 19.65 -5.59 2.06
N LEU A 97 19.28 -4.45 1.47
CA LEU A 97 19.36 -3.15 2.13
C LEU A 97 18.34 -3.03 3.27
N MET A 98 17.13 -3.54 3.06
CA MET A 98 16.09 -3.59 4.09
C MET A 98 16.49 -4.48 5.27
N LEU A 99 17.13 -5.62 5.00
CA LEU A 99 17.68 -6.49 6.04
C LEU A 99 18.79 -5.79 6.82
N GLU A 100 19.72 -5.10 6.13
CA GLU A 100 20.76 -4.30 6.81
C GLU A 100 20.14 -3.23 7.73
N MET A 101 19.05 -2.57 7.29
CA MET A 101 18.35 -1.58 8.11
C MET A 101 17.68 -2.17 9.35
N VAL A 102 17.16 -3.40 9.25
CA VAL A 102 16.63 -4.15 10.40
C VAL A 102 17.75 -4.51 11.36
N ASP A 103 18.85 -5.08 10.87
CA ASP A 103 20.00 -5.50 11.68
C ASP A 103 20.64 -4.31 12.42
N ARG A 104 20.64 -3.13 11.79
CA ARG A 104 21.14 -1.88 12.37
C ARG A 104 20.13 -1.18 13.29
N GLY A 105 18.93 -1.73 13.47
CA GLY A 105 17.86 -1.16 14.30
C GLY A 105 17.26 0.13 13.74
N LEU A 106 17.44 0.41 12.45
CA LEU A 106 16.90 1.59 11.77
C LEU A 106 15.44 1.37 11.33
N MET A 107 15.06 0.12 11.10
CA MET A 107 13.74 -0.31 10.67
C MET A 107 13.28 -1.49 11.53
N LYS A 108 11.98 -1.59 11.81
CA LYS A 108 11.43 -2.76 12.49
C LYS A 108 11.12 -3.84 11.45
N ASN A 109 11.39 -5.10 11.79
CA ASN A 109 10.89 -6.22 11.01
C ASN A 109 9.37 -6.33 11.20
N VAL A 110 8.60 -5.81 10.24
CA VAL A 110 7.12 -5.79 10.33
C VAL A 110 6.53 -7.20 10.45
N ALA A 111 7.21 -8.22 9.91
CA ALA A 111 6.76 -9.61 10.01
C ALA A 111 6.83 -10.18 11.45
N GLU A 112 7.64 -9.59 12.33
CA GLU A 112 7.78 -9.98 13.73
C GLU A 112 6.85 -9.20 14.67
N LEU A 113 6.23 -8.13 14.18
CA LEU A 113 5.33 -7.30 14.97
C LEU A 113 3.96 -7.97 15.08
N ASN A 114 3.34 -7.89 16.26
CA ASN A 114 1.92 -8.20 16.37
C ASN A 114 1.06 -7.12 15.69
N GLY A 115 -0.24 -7.37 15.51
CA GLY A 115 -1.13 -6.45 14.78
C GLY A 115 -1.14 -5.02 15.35
N ALA A 116 -1.19 -4.87 16.67
CA ALA A 116 -1.21 -3.55 17.32
C ALA A 116 0.16 -2.83 17.22
N GLU A 117 1.25 -3.59 17.34
CA GLU A 117 2.61 -3.06 17.19
C GLU A 117 2.90 -2.63 15.76
N ALA A 118 2.46 -3.42 14.77
CA ALA A 118 2.54 -3.07 13.36
C ALA A 118 1.75 -1.80 13.08
N GLU A 119 0.52 -1.67 13.61
CA GLU A 119 -0.31 -0.48 13.43
C GLU A 119 0.35 0.77 14.03
N SER A 120 0.87 0.66 15.26
CA SER A 120 1.58 1.74 15.93
C SER A 120 2.83 2.15 15.17
N TYR A 121 3.62 1.17 14.73
CA TYR A 121 4.83 1.40 13.95
C TYR A 121 4.53 2.10 12.63
N CYS A 122 3.57 1.57 11.86
CA CYS A 122 3.21 2.14 10.57
C CYS A 122 2.62 3.55 10.67
N ARG A 123 1.83 3.84 11.72
CA ARG A 123 1.41 5.22 12.02
C ARG A 123 2.59 6.13 12.34
N SER A 124 3.58 5.64 13.09
CA SER A 124 4.76 6.42 13.46
C SER A 124 5.63 6.83 12.27
N VAL A 125 5.68 6.02 11.21
CA VAL A 125 6.42 6.33 9.97
C VAL A 125 5.56 7.08 8.94
N GLY A 126 4.31 7.41 9.28
CA GLY A 126 3.37 8.12 8.40
C GLY A 126 2.83 7.28 7.25
N ALA A 127 2.83 5.95 7.38
CA ALA A 127 2.27 5.05 6.39
C ALA A 127 0.76 4.88 6.57
N VAL A 128 0.05 4.60 5.48
CA VAL A 128 -1.37 4.26 5.48
C VAL A 128 -1.49 2.75 5.59
N ALA A 129 -0.93 2.18 6.67
CA ALA A 129 -0.99 0.74 6.85
C ALA A 129 -2.42 0.25 7.02
N TRP A 130 -3.35 1.10 7.47
CA TRP A 130 -4.77 0.77 7.57
C TRP A 130 -5.64 2.04 7.61
N PRO A 131 -6.70 2.14 6.79
CA PRO A 131 -7.89 2.94 7.07
C PRO A 131 -8.91 2.20 7.95
#